data_AF-A0A1D9GMV7-F1
#
_entry.id   AF-A0A1D9GMV7-F1
#
_cell.length_a   1.000
_cell.length_b   1.000
_cell.length_c   1.000
_cell.angle_alpha   90.00
_cell.angle_beta   90.00
_cell.angle_gamma   90.00
#
_symmetry.space_group_name_H-M   'P 1'
#
loop_
_entity.id
_entity.type
_entity.pdbx_description
1 polymer ?
#
loop_
_entity_poly.entity_id
_entity_poly.type
_entity_poly.pdbx_seq_one_letter_code
_entity_poly.pdbx_strand_id
1 'polypeptide(L)'
;MEFLAEALGWHGVETIYLKKSTFYLRLGYIARSLSGRVIHRLFIGNKSSWIHETFYRGLDSEQLIFVDDGLATVTYYHAIHDEGIASRISQGKSRLLAAMGIHLHRVVPDVIAFFTCFPLPSSERVQVRVHDFPVFRETFKLSARNKGSVPLVGFLGQPIGGENRLQQLRGQMEHVVERHPDTRIVYFMHRKESRADLERILAGFPVEIRQAGRPIEVEVALSGESYIAFYSFVSTALFTLKKIFPDMQVCQIDDRVLSARWPYYDELLSMFRETGVETTAL
;
A
#
# COMPACT_ATOMS: atom_id res chain seq x y z
N MET A 1 11.60 4.24 -9.15
CA MET A 1 10.68 4.63 -10.23
C MET A 1 11.36 4.63 -11.58
N GLU A 2 12.55 5.23 -11.71
CA GLU A 2 13.31 5.25 -12.98
C GLU A 2 13.52 3.84 -13.56
N PHE A 3 14.03 2.90 -12.77
CA PHE A 3 14.12 1.48 -13.17
C PHE A 3 12.79 0.87 -13.66
N LEU A 4 11.66 1.22 -13.04
CA LEU A 4 10.35 0.70 -13.46
C LEU A 4 9.87 1.37 -14.75
N ALA A 5 10.09 2.68 -14.92
CA ALA A 5 9.75 3.38 -16.15
C ALA A 5 10.55 2.82 -17.33
N GLU A 6 11.85 2.56 -17.12
CA GLU A 6 12.71 1.91 -18.10
C GLU A 6 12.24 0.49 -18.42
N ALA A 7 12.02 -0.35 -17.39
CA ALA A 7 11.55 -1.71 -17.58
C ALA A 7 10.19 -1.80 -18.28
N LEU A 8 9.32 -0.81 -18.09
CA LEU A 8 8.00 -0.73 -18.73
C LEU A 8 8.02 0.03 -20.08
N GLY A 9 9.17 0.50 -20.54
CA GLY A 9 9.29 1.24 -21.79
C GLY A 9 8.51 2.57 -21.79
N TRP A 10 8.35 3.21 -20.63
CA TRP A 10 7.65 4.48 -20.53
C TRP A 10 8.51 5.61 -21.08
N HIS A 11 8.02 6.26 -22.14
CA HIS A 11 8.64 7.43 -22.75
C HIS A 11 7.87 8.71 -22.42
N GLY A 12 8.56 9.84 -22.43
CA GLY A 12 7.94 11.15 -22.18
C GLY A 12 7.48 11.36 -20.72
N VAL A 13 8.10 10.67 -19.76
CA VAL A 13 7.77 10.81 -18.33
C VAL A 13 8.35 12.12 -17.79
N GLU A 14 7.47 13.04 -17.40
CA GLU A 14 7.84 14.23 -16.63
C GLU A 14 7.57 13.99 -15.13
N THR A 15 8.61 14.12 -14.30
CA THR A 15 8.46 14.02 -12.84
C THR A 15 8.58 15.40 -12.19
N ILE A 16 7.50 15.85 -11.56
CA ILE A 16 7.47 17.16 -10.88
C ILE A 16 7.44 16.98 -9.36
N TYR A 17 8.49 17.45 -8.70
CA TYR A 17 8.59 17.41 -7.23
C TYR A 17 7.94 18.63 -6.58
N LEU A 18 6.89 18.41 -5.77
CA LEU A 18 6.26 19.45 -4.95
C LEU A 18 7.01 19.64 -3.62
N LYS A 19 8.17 20.31 -3.66
CA LYS A 19 8.96 20.62 -2.45
C LYS A 19 8.20 21.54 -1.50
N LYS A 20 8.29 21.30 -0.18
CA LYS A 20 7.59 22.10 0.85
C LYS A 20 7.84 23.61 0.72
N SER A 21 9.09 24.02 0.47
CA SER A 21 9.47 25.44 0.37
C SER A 21 8.89 26.17 -0.85
N THR A 22 8.60 25.45 -1.92
CA THR A 22 8.06 26.02 -3.17
C THR A 22 6.71 25.42 -3.53
N PHE A 23 6.00 24.86 -2.54
CA PHE A 23 4.87 23.97 -2.77
C PHE A 23 3.78 24.64 -3.60
N TYR A 24 3.31 25.80 -3.14
CA TYR A 24 2.22 26.54 -3.78
C TYR A 24 2.61 27.11 -5.15
N LEU A 25 3.86 27.60 -5.30
CA LEU A 25 4.37 28.08 -6.59
C LEU A 25 4.39 26.97 -7.64
N ARG A 26 4.88 25.79 -7.26
CA ARG A 26 4.93 24.62 -8.15
C ARG A 26 3.54 24.09 -8.45
N LEU A 27 2.65 24.06 -7.47
CA LEU A 27 1.26 23.65 -7.67
C LEU A 27 0.55 24.57 -8.68
N GLY A 28 0.69 25.89 -8.53
CA GLY A 28 0.14 26.86 -9.49
C GLY A 28 0.82 26.83 -10.87
N TYR A 29 2.11 26.46 -10.95
CA TYR A 29 2.78 26.20 -12.23
C TYR A 29 2.17 24.98 -12.94
N ILE A 30 2.01 23.86 -12.23
CA ILE A 30 1.42 22.63 -12.78
C ILE A 30 0.01 22.91 -13.29
N ALA A 31 -0.83 23.53 -12.46
CA ALA A 31 -2.19 23.86 -12.83
C ALA A 31 -2.26 24.71 -14.10
N ARG A 32 -1.40 25.73 -14.24
CA ARG A 32 -1.32 26.54 -15.46
C ARG A 32 -0.81 25.73 -16.67
N SER A 33 0.20 24.88 -16.48
CA SER A 33 0.77 24.06 -17.57
C SER A 33 -0.20 23.02 -18.11
N LEU A 34 -1.12 22.54 -17.26
CA LEU A 34 -2.15 21.57 -17.59
C LEU A 34 -3.49 22.21 -17.91
N SER A 35 -3.65 23.52 -17.67
CA SER A 35 -4.89 24.25 -17.95
C SER A 35 -5.22 24.17 -19.44
N GLY A 36 -6.48 23.85 -19.75
CA GLY A 36 -6.97 23.68 -21.12
C GLY A 36 -6.52 22.40 -21.81
N ARG A 37 -5.76 21.52 -21.14
CA ARG A 37 -5.46 20.17 -21.65
C ARG A 37 -6.53 19.20 -21.19
N VAL A 38 -7.00 18.35 -22.11
CA VAL A 38 -7.83 17.19 -21.74
C VAL A 38 -6.93 16.10 -21.19
N ILE A 39 -7.18 15.68 -19.95
CA ILE A 39 -6.48 14.56 -19.34
C ILE A 39 -7.32 13.30 -19.53
N HIS A 40 -6.90 12.40 -20.41
CA HIS A 40 -7.64 11.16 -20.65
C HIS A 40 -7.79 10.31 -19.38
N ARG A 41 -6.74 10.21 -18.56
CA ARG A 41 -6.74 9.41 -17.32
C ARG A 41 -5.95 10.08 -16.22
N LEU A 42 -6.59 10.29 -15.07
CA LEU A 42 -5.97 10.80 -13.85
C LEU A 42 -5.89 9.69 -12.80
N PHE A 43 -4.67 9.29 -12.44
CA PHE A 43 -4.42 8.26 -11.44
C PHE A 43 -4.10 8.87 -10.07
N ILE A 44 -4.79 8.43 -9.02
CA ILE A 44 -4.63 8.94 -7.65
C ILE A 44 -4.40 7.79 -6.67
N GLY A 45 -3.29 7.81 -5.94
CA GLY A 45 -3.04 6.81 -4.88
C GLY A 45 -3.76 7.15 -3.57
N ASN A 46 -3.67 8.39 -3.11
CA ASN A 46 -4.13 8.74 -1.76
C ASN A 46 -5.37 9.64 -1.77
N LYS A 47 -6.56 9.12 -1.41
CA LYS A 47 -7.79 9.93 -1.30
C LYS A 47 -7.76 10.90 -0.12
N SER A 48 -7.08 10.55 0.97
CA SER A 48 -7.11 11.33 2.22
C SER A 48 -6.38 12.68 2.13
N SER A 49 -5.56 12.87 1.10
CA SER A 49 -4.74 14.06 0.87
C SER A 49 -5.51 15.16 0.11
N TRP A 50 -5.65 16.33 0.73
CA TRP A 50 -6.21 17.52 0.08
C TRP A 50 -5.39 17.97 -1.15
N ILE A 51 -4.12 17.56 -1.23
CA ILE A 51 -3.25 17.84 -2.38
C ILE A 51 -3.73 17.05 -3.60
N HIS A 52 -4.03 15.76 -3.43
CA HIS A 52 -4.58 14.93 -4.50
C HIS A 52 -5.97 15.41 -4.90
N GLU A 53 -6.77 15.83 -3.93
CA GLU A 53 -8.06 16.48 -4.19
C GLU A 53 -7.95 17.72 -5.07
N THR A 54 -6.90 18.51 -4.90
CA THR A 54 -6.66 19.67 -5.76
C THR A 54 -6.50 19.27 -7.22
N PHE A 55 -5.92 18.10 -7.50
CA PHE A 55 -5.76 17.60 -8.87
C PHE A 55 -7.09 17.09 -9.43
N TYR A 56 -7.76 16.15 -8.76
CA TYR A 56 -8.98 15.55 -9.32
C TYR A 56 -10.21 16.46 -9.28
N ARG A 57 -10.18 17.54 -8.50
CA ARG A 57 -11.19 18.62 -8.57
C ARG A 57 -10.72 19.84 -9.35
N GLY A 58 -9.45 20.00 -9.66
CA GLY A 58 -8.93 21.22 -10.31
C GLY A 58 -8.53 21.03 -11.78
N LEU A 59 -8.58 19.80 -12.28
CA LEU A 59 -8.21 19.45 -13.64
C LEU A 59 -9.37 18.71 -14.32
N ASP A 60 -9.58 19.01 -15.59
CA ASP A 60 -10.54 18.30 -16.44
C ASP A 60 -9.93 16.96 -16.87
N SER A 61 -10.48 15.87 -16.33
CA SER A 61 -10.11 14.50 -16.71
C SER A 61 -11.30 13.68 -17.18
N GLU A 62 -11.15 12.93 -18.27
CA GLU A 62 -12.19 12.01 -18.77
C GLU A 62 -12.43 10.84 -17.81
N GLN A 63 -11.37 10.37 -17.15
CA GLN A 63 -11.44 9.27 -16.19
C GLN A 63 -10.60 9.54 -14.94
N LEU A 64 -11.23 9.43 -13.78
CA LEU A 64 -10.57 9.44 -12.48
C LEU A 64 -10.40 8.00 -11.96
N ILE A 65 -9.15 7.58 -11.73
CA ILE A 65 -8.80 6.21 -11.34
C ILE A 65 -8.04 6.24 -10.01
N PHE A 66 -8.61 5.67 -8.97
CA PHE A 66 -7.90 5.40 -7.73
C PHE A 66 -7.08 4.12 -7.85
N VAL A 67 -5.81 4.18 -7.47
CA VAL A 67 -4.89 3.02 -7.42
C VAL A 67 -4.59 2.65 -5.99
N ASP A 68 -4.07 1.43 -5.77
CA ASP A 68 -3.82 0.90 -4.43
C ASP A 68 -2.90 1.80 -3.57
N ASP A 69 -3.36 2.16 -2.36
CA ASP A 69 -2.58 2.82 -1.28
C ASP A 69 -2.59 1.95 -0.02
N GLY A 70 -2.31 0.67 -0.23
CA GLY A 70 -2.39 -0.35 0.81
C GLY A 70 -3.81 -0.63 1.26
N LEU A 71 -3.97 -1.05 2.52
CA LEU A 71 -5.28 -1.36 3.11
C LEU A 71 -6.20 -0.13 3.17
N ALA A 72 -5.66 1.09 3.09
CA ALA A 72 -6.45 2.32 3.03
C ALA A 72 -7.34 2.38 1.78
N THR A 73 -7.01 1.64 0.72
CA THR A 73 -7.86 1.52 -0.49
C THR A 73 -9.27 1.04 -0.13
N VAL A 74 -9.41 0.07 0.78
CA VAL A 74 -10.72 -0.46 1.20
C VAL A 74 -11.51 0.61 1.95
N THR A 75 -10.86 1.37 2.83
CA THR A 75 -11.50 2.53 3.49
C THR A 75 -11.92 3.61 2.48
N TYR A 76 -11.09 3.86 1.46
CA TYR A 76 -11.39 4.84 0.42
C TYR A 76 -12.55 4.41 -0.45
N TYR A 77 -12.61 3.12 -0.79
CA TYR A 77 -13.70 2.50 -1.51
C TYR A 77 -15.02 2.73 -0.79
N HIS A 78 -15.14 2.30 0.47
CA HIS A 78 -16.39 2.45 1.23
C HIS A 78 -16.81 3.92 1.39
N ALA A 79 -15.86 4.80 1.72
CA ALA A 79 -16.15 6.22 1.83
C ALA A 79 -16.67 6.83 0.52
N ILE A 80 -16.16 6.41 -0.64
CA ILE A 80 -16.63 6.89 -1.94
C ILE A 80 -17.96 6.23 -2.32
N HIS A 81 -18.07 4.93 -2.09
CA HIS A 81 -19.24 4.14 -2.42
C HIS A 81 -20.48 4.68 -1.70
N ASP A 82 -20.36 4.93 -0.40
CA ASP A 82 -21.48 5.28 0.47
C ASP A 82 -21.78 6.78 0.41
N GLU A 83 -20.76 7.63 0.56
CA GLU A 83 -20.91 9.09 0.73
C GLU A 83 -20.54 9.90 -0.53
N GLY A 84 -19.93 9.26 -1.53
CA GLY A 84 -19.31 9.96 -2.66
C GLY A 84 -17.97 10.62 -2.29
N ILE A 85 -17.49 11.50 -3.17
CA ILE A 85 -16.24 12.24 -2.93
C ILE A 85 -16.54 13.54 -2.16
N ALA A 86 -16.60 13.45 -0.83
CA ALA A 86 -16.65 14.63 0.03
C ALA A 86 -15.37 15.47 -0.09
N SER A 87 -15.51 16.80 -0.08
CA SER A 87 -14.36 17.71 -0.15
C SER A 87 -13.69 17.85 1.22
N ARG A 88 -12.36 17.76 1.25
CA ARG A 88 -11.52 17.99 2.45
C ARG A 88 -10.81 19.35 2.40
N ILE A 89 -10.98 20.09 1.32
CA ILE A 89 -10.40 21.42 1.14
C ILE A 89 -11.28 22.45 1.88
N SER A 90 -10.69 23.09 2.89
CA SER A 90 -11.38 24.16 3.63
C SER A 90 -11.64 25.38 2.74
N GLN A 91 -12.62 26.21 3.11
CA GLN A 91 -12.93 27.44 2.35
C GLN A 91 -11.71 28.36 2.19
N GLY A 92 -10.89 28.52 3.24
CA GLY A 92 -9.66 29.32 3.17
C GLY A 92 -8.65 28.76 2.17
N LYS A 93 -8.47 27.43 2.13
CA LYS A 93 -7.61 26.77 1.14
C LYS A 93 -8.17 26.91 -0.27
N SER A 94 -9.49 26.79 -0.44
CA SER A 94 -10.15 26.99 -1.73
C SER A 94 -9.91 28.40 -2.27
N ARG A 95 -10.00 29.44 -1.43
CA ARG A 95 -9.67 30.83 -1.82
C ARG A 95 -8.20 30.99 -2.20
N LEU A 96 -7.28 30.39 -1.46
CA LEU A 96 -5.85 30.40 -1.80
C LEU A 96 -5.57 29.72 -3.15
N LEU A 97 -6.18 28.56 -3.39
CA LEU A 97 -6.09 27.83 -4.66
C LEU A 97 -6.62 28.67 -5.82
N ALA A 98 -7.78 29.31 -5.64
CA ALA A 98 -8.36 30.19 -6.65
C ALA A 98 -7.45 31.39 -6.97
N ALA A 99 -6.79 31.99 -5.98
CA ALA A 99 -5.82 33.07 -6.20
C ALA A 99 -4.58 32.62 -7.02
N MET A 100 -4.32 31.32 -7.08
CA MET A 100 -3.26 30.73 -7.91
C MET A 100 -3.78 30.23 -9.27
N GLY A 101 -5.04 30.52 -9.62
CA GLY A 101 -5.69 30.06 -10.86
C GLY A 101 -6.18 28.62 -10.82
N ILE A 102 -6.30 28.01 -9.63
CA ILE A 102 -6.83 26.65 -9.45
C ILE A 102 -8.28 26.75 -9.00
N HIS A 103 -9.20 26.57 -9.95
CA HIS A 103 -10.63 26.58 -9.68
C HIS A 103 -11.12 25.14 -9.47
N LEU A 104 -11.58 24.84 -8.26
CA LEU A 104 -12.06 23.52 -7.92
C LEU A 104 -13.48 23.32 -8.45
N HIS A 105 -13.67 22.33 -9.31
CA HIS A 105 -14.95 21.81 -9.73
C HIS A 105 -15.71 21.28 -8.50
N ARG A 106 -16.98 21.70 -8.40
CA ARG A 106 -17.88 21.22 -7.33
C ARG A 106 -18.26 19.75 -7.54
N VAL A 107 -18.41 19.36 -8.80
CA VAL A 107 -18.83 18.02 -9.23
C VAL A 107 -17.58 17.23 -9.66
N VAL A 108 -17.43 16.05 -9.11
CA VAL A 108 -16.41 15.05 -9.49
C VAL A 108 -17.09 14.09 -10.48
N PRO A 109 -16.38 13.37 -11.38
CA PRO A 109 -17.03 12.48 -12.34
C PRO A 109 -18.07 11.55 -11.70
N ASP A 110 -19.20 11.34 -12.38
CA ASP A 110 -20.34 10.55 -11.88
C ASP A 110 -19.96 9.10 -11.56
N VAL A 111 -18.94 8.57 -12.25
CA VAL A 111 -18.41 7.23 -12.02
C VAL A 111 -16.92 7.30 -11.75
N ILE A 112 -16.52 6.78 -10.60
CA ILE A 112 -15.13 6.73 -10.16
C ILE A 112 -14.59 5.32 -10.36
N ALA A 113 -13.40 5.21 -10.96
CA ALA A 113 -12.78 3.92 -11.16
C ALA A 113 -11.79 3.59 -10.02
N PHE A 114 -11.74 2.34 -9.62
CA PHE A 114 -10.68 1.76 -8.79
C PHE A 114 -9.92 0.73 -9.61
N PHE A 115 -8.60 0.86 -9.65
CA PHE A 115 -7.70 -0.16 -10.17
C PHE A 115 -6.92 -0.75 -9.00
N THR A 116 -7.38 -1.90 -8.52
CA THR A 116 -7.01 -2.43 -7.20
C THR A 116 -6.77 -3.93 -7.21
N CYS A 117 -5.93 -4.43 -6.32
CA CYS A 117 -5.75 -5.86 -6.13
C CYS A 117 -6.83 -6.50 -5.24
N PHE A 118 -7.58 -5.69 -4.47
CA PHE A 118 -8.64 -6.17 -3.56
C PHE A 118 -9.90 -6.58 -4.34
N PRO A 119 -10.61 -7.65 -3.93
CA PRO A 119 -11.80 -8.14 -4.61
C PRO A 119 -13.04 -7.30 -4.23
N LEU A 120 -13.00 -6.00 -4.49
CA LEU A 120 -14.08 -5.07 -4.17
C LEU A 120 -15.17 -5.11 -5.27
N PRO A 121 -16.46 -5.07 -4.91
CA PRO A 121 -17.54 -5.09 -5.89
C PRO A 121 -17.66 -3.75 -6.64
N SER A 122 -18.23 -3.76 -7.84
CA SER A 122 -18.62 -2.53 -8.54
C SER A 122 -20.05 -2.13 -8.17
N SER A 123 -20.39 -0.86 -8.35
CA SER A 123 -21.72 -0.29 -8.16
C SER A 123 -22.02 0.81 -9.19
N GLU A 124 -23.18 1.45 -9.10
CA GLU A 124 -23.55 2.58 -9.97
C GLU A 124 -22.60 3.77 -9.85
N ARG A 125 -21.97 3.95 -8.68
CA ARG A 125 -21.06 5.08 -8.40
C ARG A 125 -19.59 4.72 -8.55
N VAL A 126 -19.25 3.42 -8.51
CA VAL A 126 -17.88 2.94 -8.46
C VAL A 126 -17.68 1.79 -9.44
N GLN A 127 -16.75 1.94 -10.37
CA GLN A 127 -16.27 0.85 -11.21
C GLN A 127 -14.99 0.28 -10.62
N VAL A 128 -14.97 -1.02 -10.33
CA VAL A 128 -13.78 -1.69 -9.83
C VAL A 128 -13.20 -2.58 -10.92
N ARG A 129 -11.92 -2.33 -11.24
CA ARG A 129 -11.09 -3.23 -12.04
C ARG A 129 -10.07 -3.90 -11.14
N VAL A 130 -10.32 -5.17 -10.84
CA VAL A 130 -9.42 -5.99 -10.03
C VAL A 130 -8.23 -6.43 -10.90
N HIS A 131 -7.02 -6.31 -10.36
CA HIS A 131 -5.80 -6.82 -10.99
C HIS A 131 -5.13 -7.93 -10.19
N ASP A 132 -4.30 -8.68 -10.88
CA ASP A 132 -3.60 -9.87 -10.42
C ASP A 132 -2.07 -9.76 -10.67
N PHE A 133 -1.52 -8.53 -10.60
CA PHE A 133 -0.08 -8.33 -10.78
C PHE A 133 0.57 -8.96 -12.05
N PRO A 134 -0.10 -9.06 -13.22
CA PRO A 134 0.49 -9.75 -14.38
C PRO A 134 1.80 -9.08 -14.84
N VAL A 135 1.81 -7.74 -14.88
CA VAL A 135 2.98 -6.93 -15.26
C VAL A 135 4.15 -7.15 -14.29
N PHE A 136 3.87 -7.32 -13.00
CA PHE A 136 4.92 -7.59 -12.00
C PHE A 136 5.61 -8.93 -12.30
N ARG A 137 4.84 -9.99 -12.52
CA ARG A 137 5.39 -11.33 -12.80
C ARG A 137 6.22 -11.34 -14.09
N GLU A 138 5.75 -10.64 -15.12
CA GLU A 138 6.48 -10.49 -16.38
C GLU A 138 7.78 -9.71 -16.20
N THR A 139 7.75 -8.60 -15.47
CA THR A 139 8.90 -7.72 -15.26
C THR A 139 10.01 -8.40 -14.47
N PHE A 140 9.65 -9.06 -13.37
CA PHE A 140 10.63 -9.63 -12.44
C PHE A 140 10.97 -11.10 -12.71
N LYS A 141 10.40 -11.70 -13.79
CA LYS A 141 10.65 -13.07 -14.26
C LYS A 141 11.01 -14.01 -13.12
N LEU A 142 10.04 -14.24 -12.22
CA LEU A 142 10.19 -14.91 -10.92
C LEU A 142 11.38 -15.88 -10.93
N SER A 143 12.50 -15.41 -10.40
CA SER A 143 13.79 -16.09 -10.52
C SER A 143 13.67 -17.52 -10.02
N ALA A 144 14.30 -18.47 -10.72
CA ALA A 144 14.40 -19.84 -10.21
C ALA A 144 15.04 -19.80 -8.81
N ARG A 145 14.29 -20.21 -7.79
CA ARG A 145 14.75 -20.19 -6.39
C ARG A 145 16.04 -21.00 -6.27
N ASN A 146 17.02 -20.46 -5.56
CA ASN A 146 18.23 -21.21 -5.23
C ASN A 146 17.87 -22.36 -4.29
N LYS A 147 17.68 -23.58 -4.83
CA LYS A 147 17.28 -24.78 -4.07
C LYS A 147 18.25 -25.20 -2.95
N GLY A 148 19.40 -24.52 -2.81
CA GLY A 148 20.41 -24.77 -1.76
C GLY A 148 20.49 -23.72 -0.65
N SER A 149 19.69 -22.64 -0.69
CA SER A 149 19.69 -21.64 0.40
C SER A 149 18.95 -22.15 1.63
N VAL A 150 19.41 -21.77 2.81
CA VAL A 150 18.68 -22.01 4.08
C VAL A 150 17.30 -21.36 3.99
N PRO A 151 16.20 -22.07 4.33
CA PRO A 151 14.87 -21.48 4.29
C PRO A 151 14.77 -20.26 5.22
N LEU A 152 13.98 -19.27 4.80
CA LEU A 152 13.73 -18.05 5.55
C LEU A 152 12.25 -17.90 5.87
N VAL A 153 11.95 -17.36 7.05
CA VAL A 153 10.63 -16.84 7.40
C VAL A 153 10.70 -15.33 7.49
N GLY A 154 9.85 -14.64 6.74
CA GLY A 154 9.72 -13.19 6.84
C GLY A 154 8.68 -12.79 7.88
N PHE A 155 8.97 -11.77 8.68
CA PHE A 155 7.98 -11.07 9.49
C PHE A 155 7.87 -9.64 9.00
N LEU A 156 6.67 -9.18 8.65
CA LEU A 156 6.43 -7.84 8.16
C LEU A 156 6.15 -6.90 9.33
N GLY A 157 7.01 -5.90 9.49
CA GLY A 157 6.80 -4.84 10.46
C GLY A 157 5.61 -3.96 10.10
N GLN A 158 5.05 -3.30 11.11
CA GLN A 158 3.87 -2.45 10.95
C GLN A 158 3.92 -1.25 11.89
N PRO A 159 3.42 -0.07 11.48
CA PRO A 159 3.50 1.14 12.30
C PRO A 159 2.34 1.30 13.30
N ILE A 160 1.43 0.32 13.39
CA ILE A 160 0.09 0.51 13.98
C ILE A 160 0.01 -0.14 15.36
N GLY A 161 -0.62 0.56 16.32
CA GLY A 161 -0.92 0.04 17.65
C GLY A 161 -0.12 0.68 18.80
N GLY A 162 0.79 1.62 18.50
CA GLY A 162 1.51 2.38 19.54
C GLY A 162 2.31 1.48 20.49
N GLU A 163 2.16 1.69 21.80
CA GLU A 163 2.82 0.86 22.83
C GLU A 163 2.28 -0.57 22.87
N ASN A 164 0.97 -0.77 22.71
CA ASN A 164 0.36 -2.11 22.71
C ASN A 164 0.97 -2.99 21.63
N ARG A 165 1.27 -2.43 20.45
CA ARG A 165 1.94 -3.14 19.35
C ARG A 165 3.26 -3.76 19.79
N LEU A 166 4.07 -3.04 20.55
CA LEU A 166 5.37 -3.51 21.00
C LEU A 166 5.25 -4.68 21.98
N GLN A 167 4.24 -4.63 22.84
CA GLN A 167 3.92 -5.74 23.76
C GLN A 167 3.45 -6.97 22.98
N GLN A 168 2.52 -6.78 22.03
CA GLN A 168 1.99 -7.86 21.21
C GLN A 168 3.03 -8.46 20.26
N LEU A 169 3.95 -7.65 19.74
CA LEU A 169 5.01 -8.10 18.84
C LEU A 169 5.84 -9.23 19.45
N ARG A 170 6.09 -9.19 20.76
CA ARG A 170 6.83 -10.27 21.43
C ARG A 170 6.09 -11.60 21.34
N GLY A 171 4.81 -11.63 21.70
CA GLY A 171 3.98 -12.84 21.60
C GLY A 171 3.82 -13.32 20.14
N GLN A 172 3.69 -12.38 19.20
CA GLN A 172 3.70 -12.69 17.76
C GLN A 172 5.01 -13.31 17.31
N MET A 173 6.15 -12.88 17.85
CA MET A 173 7.44 -13.46 17.52
C MET A 173 7.65 -14.83 18.18
N GLU A 174 7.21 -15.01 19.43
CA GLU A 174 7.20 -16.31 20.12
C GLU A 174 6.42 -17.33 19.28
N HIS A 175 5.21 -16.99 18.85
CA HIS A 175 4.39 -17.81 17.97
C HIS A 175 5.10 -18.21 16.66
N VAL A 176 5.82 -17.29 16.02
CA VAL A 176 6.52 -17.56 14.76
C VAL A 176 7.74 -18.47 14.99
N VAL A 177 8.49 -18.26 16.06
CA VAL A 177 9.65 -19.10 16.43
C VAL A 177 9.21 -20.52 16.76
N GLU A 178 8.14 -20.69 17.55
CA GLU A 178 7.61 -22.01 17.90
C GLU A 178 7.15 -22.80 16.67
N ARG A 179 6.58 -22.11 15.68
CA ARG A 179 6.11 -22.74 14.44
C ARG A 179 7.25 -23.06 13.46
N HIS A 180 8.42 -22.45 13.64
CA HIS A 180 9.57 -22.57 12.74
C HIS A 180 10.91 -22.68 13.52
N PRO A 181 11.09 -23.70 14.39
CA PRO A 181 12.18 -23.76 15.36
C PRO A 181 13.60 -23.77 14.77
N ASP A 182 13.75 -24.23 13.52
CA ASP A 182 15.05 -24.36 12.83
C ASP A 182 15.19 -23.42 11.62
N THR A 183 14.34 -22.40 11.53
CA THR A 183 14.35 -21.48 10.38
C THR A 183 14.88 -20.11 10.78
N ARG A 184 15.66 -19.50 9.88
CA ARG A 184 16.10 -18.11 10.07
C ARG A 184 14.93 -17.17 9.88
N ILE A 185 14.66 -16.34 10.89
CA ILE A 185 13.58 -15.36 10.84
C ILE A 185 14.17 -13.99 10.51
N VAL A 186 13.59 -13.34 9.51
CA VAL A 186 13.95 -11.98 9.08
C VAL A 186 12.78 -11.04 9.37
N TYR A 187 12.99 -10.09 10.28
CA TYR A 187 12.03 -9.03 10.57
C TYR A 187 12.25 -7.85 9.61
N PHE A 188 11.31 -7.64 8.69
CA PHE A 188 11.32 -6.52 7.77
C PHE A 188 10.73 -5.28 8.44
N MET A 189 11.61 -4.43 8.93
CA MET A 189 11.26 -3.19 9.62
C MET A 189 10.45 -2.26 8.72
N HIS A 190 9.30 -1.81 9.19
CA HIS A 190 8.53 -0.76 8.54
C HIS A 190 9.20 0.60 8.75
N ARG A 191 9.16 1.47 7.73
CA ARG A 191 9.84 2.79 7.68
C ARG A 191 9.55 3.80 8.82
N LYS A 192 8.55 3.52 9.66
CA LYS A 192 8.16 4.37 10.81
C LYS A 192 8.56 3.74 12.15
N GLU A 193 9.19 2.58 12.14
CA GLU A 193 9.65 1.90 13.33
C GLU A 193 11.05 2.35 13.71
N SER A 194 11.36 2.24 15.00
CA SER A 194 12.67 2.51 15.57
C SER A 194 13.44 1.20 15.67
N ARG A 195 14.62 1.15 15.03
CA ARG A 195 15.50 -0.01 15.11
C ARG A 195 15.91 -0.34 16.55
N ALA A 196 16.23 0.68 17.34
CA ALA A 196 16.64 0.50 18.75
C ALA A 196 15.52 -0.12 19.60
N ASP A 197 14.26 0.24 19.35
CA ASP A 197 13.12 -0.36 20.06
C ASP A 197 12.90 -1.82 19.66
N LEU A 198 13.04 -2.13 18.36
CA LEU A 198 12.94 -3.49 17.86
C LEU A 198 14.06 -4.39 18.41
N GLU A 199 15.31 -3.91 18.40
CA GLU A 199 16.45 -4.65 18.96
C GLU A 199 16.26 -4.96 20.45
N ARG A 200 15.72 -4.00 21.22
CA ARG A 200 15.40 -4.19 22.64
C ARG A 200 14.30 -5.23 22.87
N ILE A 201 13.23 -5.20 22.09
CA ILE A 201 12.05 -6.07 22.31
C ILE A 201 12.28 -7.48 21.78
N LEU A 202 12.98 -7.59 20.66
CA LEU A 202 13.32 -8.85 20.02
C LEU A 202 14.62 -9.46 20.58
N ALA A 203 15.22 -8.85 21.60
CA ALA A 203 16.36 -9.40 22.30
C ALA A 203 16.05 -10.81 22.84
N GLY A 204 16.91 -11.77 22.49
CA GLY A 204 16.77 -13.18 22.84
C GLY A 204 16.06 -14.04 21.79
N PHE A 205 15.45 -13.44 20.76
CA PHE A 205 14.91 -14.20 19.63
C PHE A 205 15.96 -14.36 18.52
N PRO A 206 15.95 -15.49 17.77
CA PRO A 206 16.84 -15.73 16.64
C PRO A 206 16.39 -14.96 15.38
N VAL A 207 16.31 -13.63 15.48
CA VAL A 207 15.70 -12.76 14.45
C VAL A 207 16.72 -11.77 13.90
N GLU A 208 16.81 -11.70 12.57
CA GLU A 208 17.55 -10.68 11.85
C GLU A 208 16.63 -9.49 11.54
N ILE A 209 16.95 -8.29 12.06
CA ILE A 209 16.20 -7.08 11.70
C ILE A 209 16.77 -6.50 10.40
N ARG A 210 15.93 -6.42 9.37
CA ARG A 210 16.29 -5.91 8.04
C ARG A 210 15.42 -4.72 7.68
N GLN A 211 16.07 -3.68 7.15
CA GLN A 211 15.36 -2.56 6.52
C GLN A 211 15.36 -2.76 5.00
N ALA A 212 14.20 -3.05 4.43
CA ALA A 212 14.09 -3.19 2.98
C ALA A 212 14.21 -1.81 2.29
N GLY A 213 15.04 -1.74 1.25
CA GLY A 213 15.16 -0.54 0.40
C GLY A 213 14.07 -0.46 -0.68
N ARG A 214 13.24 -1.49 -0.81
CA ARG A 214 12.23 -1.69 -1.87
C ARG A 214 10.95 -2.28 -1.25
N PRO A 215 9.81 -2.23 -1.96
CA PRO A 215 8.64 -3.03 -1.58
C PRO A 215 9.02 -4.50 -1.41
N ILE A 216 8.43 -5.17 -0.42
CA ILE A 216 8.84 -6.53 -0.05
C ILE A 216 8.63 -7.52 -1.18
N GLU A 217 7.63 -7.32 -2.01
CA GLU A 217 7.36 -8.13 -3.19
C GLU A 217 8.54 -8.10 -4.16
N VAL A 218 9.13 -6.92 -4.37
CA VAL A 218 10.32 -6.71 -5.22
C VAL A 218 11.56 -7.32 -4.56
N GLU A 219 11.71 -7.17 -3.25
CA GLU A 219 12.80 -7.78 -2.49
C GLU A 219 12.79 -9.31 -2.62
N VAL A 220 11.63 -9.93 -2.39
CA VAL A 220 11.45 -11.38 -2.51
C VAL A 220 11.75 -11.85 -3.94
N ALA A 221 11.24 -11.14 -4.95
CA ALA A 221 11.45 -11.50 -6.36
C ALA A 221 12.93 -11.46 -6.80
N LEU A 222 13.72 -10.53 -6.22
CA LEU A 222 15.10 -10.27 -6.64
C LEU A 222 16.16 -10.90 -5.72
N SER A 223 15.81 -11.26 -4.49
CA SER A 223 16.78 -11.74 -3.49
C SER A 223 17.42 -13.09 -3.84
N GLY A 224 16.73 -13.95 -4.59
CA GLY A 224 17.14 -15.35 -4.80
C GLY A 224 17.03 -16.22 -3.55
N GLU A 225 16.57 -15.66 -2.42
CA GLU A 225 16.40 -16.34 -1.14
C GLU A 225 15.15 -17.23 -1.16
N SER A 226 15.18 -18.31 -0.37
CA SER A 226 14.06 -19.24 -0.26
C SER A 226 13.15 -18.90 0.94
N TYR A 227 12.33 -17.86 0.79
CA TYR A 227 11.25 -17.59 1.75
C TYR A 227 10.17 -18.67 1.70
N ILE A 228 9.96 -19.36 2.82
CA ILE A 228 8.94 -20.41 2.95
C ILE A 228 7.64 -19.87 3.53
N ALA A 229 7.72 -18.84 4.38
CA ALA A 229 6.56 -18.22 4.99
C ALA A 229 6.73 -16.72 5.23
N PHE A 230 5.61 -15.99 5.25
CA PHE A 230 5.55 -14.60 5.73
C PHE A 230 4.45 -14.41 6.78
N TYR A 231 4.76 -13.63 7.82
CA TYR A 231 3.86 -13.33 8.94
C TYR A 231 3.66 -11.83 9.11
N SER A 232 2.47 -11.42 9.55
CA SER A 232 2.16 -10.07 10.04
C SER A 232 0.83 -10.10 10.79
N PHE A 233 0.59 -9.15 11.70
CA PHE A 233 -0.76 -8.93 12.22
C PHE A 233 -1.70 -8.40 11.12
N VAL A 234 -1.34 -7.28 10.46
CA VAL A 234 -2.09 -6.79 9.31
C VAL A 234 -1.17 -6.01 8.36
N SER A 235 -1.14 -6.41 7.10
CA SER A 235 -0.34 -5.74 6.07
C SER A 235 -0.88 -6.04 4.68
N THR A 236 -0.88 -5.04 3.80
CA THR A 236 -1.17 -5.26 2.37
C THR A 236 -0.19 -6.26 1.76
N ALA A 237 1.05 -6.28 2.26
CA ALA A 237 2.05 -7.20 1.76
C ALA A 237 1.66 -8.68 1.96
N LEU A 238 0.86 -9.04 2.97
CA LEU A 238 0.36 -10.41 3.08
C LEU A 238 -0.49 -10.78 1.85
N PHE A 239 -1.40 -9.88 1.48
CA PHE A 239 -2.29 -10.08 0.35
C PHE A 239 -1.52 -10.14 -0.98
N THR A 240 -0.62 -9.20 -1.22
CA THR A 240 0.16 -9.12 -2.47
C THR A 240 1.16 -10.26 -2.60
N LEU A 241 1.88 -10.61 -1.52
CA LEU A 241 2.82 -11.74 -1.53
C LEU A 241 2.10 -13.04 -1.84
N LYS A 242 0.90 -13.26 -1.30
CA LYS A 242 0.14 -14.48 -1.60
C LYS A 242 -0.32 -14.52 -3.06
N LYS A 243 -0.78 -13.40 -3.63
CA LYS A 243 -1.17 -13.34 -5.06
C LYS A 243 0.02 -13.50 -6.00
N ILE A 244 1.17 -12.92 -5.67
CA ILE A 244 2.36 -12.95 -6.53
C ILE A 244 3.08 -14.31 -6.42
N PHE A 245 3.14 -14.88 -5.22
CA PHE A 245 3.84 -16.13 -4.91
C PHE A 245 2.86 -17.15 -4.29
N PRO A 246 2.00 -17.79 -5.09
CA PRO A 246 0.91 -18.64 -4.59
C PRO A 246 1.38 -19.82 -3.73
N ASP A 247 2.57 -20.36 -4.00
CA ASP A 247 3.16 -21.48 -3.26
C ASP A 247 3.78 -21.06 -1.91
N MET A 248 3.92 -19.76 -1.66
CA MET A 248 4.46 -19.26 -0.39
C MET A 248 3.38 -19.32 0.69
N GLN A 249 3.74 -19.81 1.88
CA GLN A 249 2.86 -19.70 3.02
C GLN A 249 2.79 -18.23 3.43
N VAL A 250 1.59 -17.72 3.63
CA VAL A 250 1.40 -16.34 4.10
C VAL A 250 0.36 -16.39 5.20
N CYS A 251 0.74 -15.93 6.37
CA CYS A 251 -0.03 -16.03 7.59
C CYS A 251 -0.31 -14.64 8.16
N GLN A 252 -1.57 -14.38 8.41
CA GLN A 252 -2.05 -13.28 9.21
C GLN A 252 -2.20 -13.76 10.65
N ILE A 253 -1.58 -13.06 11.60
CA ILE A 253 -1.72 -13.36 13.04
C ILE A 253 -2.87 -12.54 13.59
N ASP A 254 -3.97 -13.18 14.01
CA ASP A 254 -5.11 -12.49 14.60
C ASP A 254 -4.78 -11.99 16.01
N ASP A 255 -4.87 -10.68 16.17
CA ASP A 255 -4.58 -9.98 17.43
C ASP A 255 -5.75 -9.05 17.74
N ARG A 256 -6.59 -9.48 18.68
CA ARG A 256 -7.80 -8.76 19.08
C ARG A 256 -7.52 -7.38 19.66
N VAL A 257 -6.35 -7.19 20.28
CA VAL A 257 -5.98 -5.90 20.87
C VAL A 257 -5.67 -4.88 19.78
N LEU A 258 -5.00 -5.33 18.71
CA LEU A 258 -4.67 -4.47 17.57
C LEU A 258 -5.85 -4.30 16.60
N SER A 259 -6.69 -5.32 16.43
CA SER A 259 -7.81 -5.30 15.47
C SER A 259 -8.92 -4.34 15.83
N ALA A 260 -9.16 -4.09 17.12
CA ALA A 260 -10.16 -3.14 17.61
C ALA A 260 -9.98 -1.70 17.07
N ARG A 261 -8.80 -1.38 16.51
CA ARG A 261 -8.47 -0.06 15.95
C ARG A 261 -8.60 0.01 14.42
N TRP A 262 -8.96 -1.09 13.76
CA TRP A 262 -8.99 -1.17 12.31
C TRP A 262 -10.44 -1.17 11.77
N PRO A 263 -10.84 -0.13 11.02
CA PRO A 263 -12.08 -0.18 10.26
C PRO A 263 -12.06 -1.33 9.26
N TYR A 264 -13.20 -2.00 9.09
CA TYR A 264 -13.38 -3.09 8.12
C TYR A 264 -12.42 -4.27 8.34
N TYR A 265 -11.90 -4.48 9.55
CA TYR A 265 -10.94 -5.56 9.82
C TYR A 265 -11.50 -6.95 9.44
N ASP A 266 -12.75 -7.26 9.78
CA ASP A 266 -13.36 -8.56 9.45
C ASP A 266 -13.48 -8.77 7.94
N GLU A 267 -13.79 -7.72 7.19
CA GLU A 267 -13.83 -7.73 5.73
C GLU A 267 -12.42 -7.96 5.15
N LEU A 268 -11.41 -7.26 5.68
CA LEU A 268 -10.01 -7.47 5.31
C LEU A 268 -9.57 -8.93 5.57
N LEU A 269 -9.97 -9.50 6.71
CA LEU A 269 -9.71 -10.91 7.01
C LEU A 269 -10.44 -11.84 6.03
N SER A 270 -11.66 -11.51 5.61
CA SER A 270 -12.35 -12.28 4.57
C SER A 270 -11.57 -12.27 3.26
N MET A 271 -11.15 -11.08 2.81
CA MET A 271 -10.35 -10.91 1.59
C MET A 271 -9.02 -11.67 1.66
N PHE A 272 -8.37 -11.67 2.83
CA PHE A 272 -7.16 -12.44 3.08
C PHE A 272 -7.41 -13.94 2.91
N ARG A 273 -8.45 -14.48 3.57
CA ARG A 273 -8.81 -15.91 3.46
C ARG A 273 -9.17 -16.31 2.05
N GLU A 274 -9.94 -15.50 1.34
CA GLU A 274 -10.33 -15.73 -0.07
C GLU A 274 -9.11 -15.80 -1.01
N THR A 275 -8.02 -15.11 -0.64
CA THR A 275 -6.75 -15.12 -1.38
C THR A 275 -5.83 -16.27 -0.95
N GLY A 276 -6.22 -17.04 0.07
CA GLY A 276 -5.42 -18.14 0.62
C GLY A 276 -4.38 -17.70 1.65
N VAL A 277 -4.50 -16.48 2.20
CA VAL A 277 -3.74 -16.09 3.40
C VAL A 277 -4.35 -16.84 4.59
N GLU A 278 -3.52 -17.57 5.32
CA GLU A 278 -3.92 -18.32 6.50
C GLU A 278 -4.08 -17.38 7.69
N THR A 279 -5.06 -17.61 8.56
CA THR A 279 -5.16 -16.92 9.85
C THR A 279 -4.64 -17.84 10.95
N THR A 280 -3.72 -17.34 11.78
CA THR A 280 -3.28 -18.00 13.01
C THR A 280 -3.65 -17.14 14.20
N ALA A 281 -3.99 -17.76 15.33
CA ALA A 281 -4.26 -17.04 16.58
C ALA A 281 -3.02 -17.10 17.48
N LEU A 282 -2.84 -16.04 18.28
CA LEU A 282 -1.91 -16.01 19.42
C LEU A 282 -2.42 -16.91 20.56
#